data_AF-A0A7V4P327-F1
#
_entry.id   AF-A0A7V4P327-F1
#
_cell.length_a   1.000
_cell.length_b   1.000
_cell.length_c   1.000
_cell.angle_alpha   90.00
_cell.angle_beta   90.00
_cell.angle_gamma   90.00
#
_symmetry.space_group_name_H-M   'P 1'
#
loop_
_entity.id
_entity.type
_entity.pdbx_description
1 polymer ?
#
loop_
_entity_poly.entity_id
_entity_poly.type
_entity_poly.pdbx_seq_one_letter_code
_entity_poly.pdbx_strand_id
1 'polypeptide(L)'
;MSAAIELLSGAASRIVRRPAVHPGGATGRARGYTLVELLIVVVILGILAGLAMPYVTNASLDARIAATQNLLRTMSTAVNVYRVRFTRPDFPSHVMGTWFAGGAVPASPMFEGSTGANDVEVVSIAGAAHPPQRVLSGGLTPWWYNRANGVLRARVKDLGNAGKNDWLYRVVNADGQTIISSGITQLGTGPGDSLPLAPGLQDSGMTEE
;
A
#
# COMPACT_ATOMS: atom_id res chain seq x y z
N MET A 1 6.45 71.46 58.62
CA MET A 1 5.06 71.95 58.54
C MET A 1 4.24 70.80 57.94
N SER A 2 3.20 70.23 58.55
CA SER A 2 2.42 70.59 59.72
C SER A 2 1.62 69.35 60.16
N ALA A 3 1.50 69.17 61.49
CA ALA A 3 0.51 68.42 62.27
C ALA A 3 0.27 66.91 61.95
N ALA A 4 0.54 65.94 62.83
CA ALA A 4 0.02 65.70 64.19
C ALA A 4 -1.50 65.49 64.24
N ILE A 5 -1.95 64.59 65.15
CA ILE A 5 -3.33 64.13 65.48
C ILE A 5 -3.59 62.71 64.89
N GLU A 6 -3.78 61.62 65.63
CA GLU A 6 -4.10 61.43 67.05
C GLU A 6 -3.75 60.01 67.50
N LEU A 7 -3.14 59.92 68.67
CA LEU A 7 -3.13 58.76 69.55
C LEU A 7 -4.51 58.61 70.20
N LEU A 8 -5.08 57.39 70.17
CA LEU A 8 -6.00 56.89 71.19
C LEU A 8 -5.83 55.37 71.22
N SER A 9 -5.01 54.82 72.11
CA SER A 9 -5.29 54.67 73.54
C SER A 9 -6.65 54.02 73.79
N GLY A 10 -6.62 52.72 74.05
CA GLY A 10 -7.42 52.08 75.09
C GLY A 10 -8.88 51.76 74.79
N ALA A 11 -9.17 50.49 74.56
CA ALA A 11 -10.32 49.82 75.20
C ALA A 11 -10.13 48.30 75.15
N ALA A 12 -9.80 47.71 76.29
CA ALA A 12 -9.99 46.30 76.55
C ALA A 12 -11.46 46.05 76.90
N SER A 13 -12.10 45.07 76.27
CA SER A 13 -13.27 44.33 76.80
C SER A 13 -13.76 43.35 75.72
N ARG A 14 -14.33 42.17 75.97
CA ARG A 14 -14.51 41.27 77.11
C ARG A 14 -15.33 40.11 76.51
N ILE A 15 -14.80 38.89 76.59
CA ILE A 15 -15.52 37.61 76.81
C ILE A 15 -16.65 37.20 75.84
N VAL A 16 -16.38 36.09 75.13
CA VAL A 16 -17.18 34.85 74.97
C VAL A 16 -18.63 34.94 74.47
N ARG A 17 -18.90 34.26 73.33
CA ARG A 17 -19.88 33.15 73.21
C ARG A 17 -19.61 32.31 71.94
N ARG A 18 -19.31 31.01 72.15
CA ARG A 18 -19.57 29.89 71.21
C ARG A 18 -21.10 29.65 71.12
N PRO A 19 -21.66 28.76 70.27
CA PRO A 19 -21.15 28.05 69.07
C PRO A 19 -22.14 28.11 67.87
N ALA A 20 -21.73 27.60 66.69
CA ALA A 20 -22.67 26.97 65.76
C ALA A 20 -21.98 25.85 64.96
N VAL A 21 -22.15 24.62 65.45
CA VAL A 21 -21.98 23.38 64.70
C VAL A 21 -22.83 23.47 63.45
N HIS A 22 -22.22 23.36 62.26
CA HIS A 22 -22.95 23.11 61.02
C HIS A 22 -22.98 21.60 60.78
N PRO A 23 -24.15 20.94 60.89
CA PRO A 23 -24.30 19.54 60.50
C PRO A 23 -24.52 19.49 58.99
N GLY A 24 -23.80 18.59 58.31
CA GLY A 24 -24.06 18.34 56.89
C GLY A 24 -22.86 17.79 56.13
N GLY A 25 -22.21 16.77 56.67
CA GLY A 25 -21.28 15.96 55.89
C GLY A 25 -22.03 15.21 54.80
N ALA A 26 -22.07 15.77 53.60
CA ALA A 26 -22.13 14.98 52.38
C ALA A 26 -20.68 14.74 51.94
N THR A 27 -19.96 13.90 52.69
CA THR A 27 -18.71 13.33 52.21
C THR A 27 -19.08 12.41 51.06
N GLY A 28 -19.01 12.95 49.83
CA GLY A 28 -19.12 12.16 48.62
C GLY A 28 -18.17 10.97 48.76
N ARG A 29 -18.75 9.78 48.91
CA ARG A 29 -17.99 8.56 49.18
C ARG A 29 -17.05 8.37 48.01
N ALA A 30 -15.75 8.61 48.22
CA ALA A 30 -14.73 8.37 47.22
C ALA A 30 -14.82 6.88 46.85
N ARG A 31 -15.45 6.59 45.70
CA ARG A 31 -15.55 5.24 45.17
C ARG A 31 -14.16 4.87 44.66
N GLY A 32 -13.47 4.03 45.43
CA GLY A 32 -12.26 3.36 44.96
C GLY A 32 -12.63 2.33 43.90
N TYR A 33 -11.86 2.29 42.82
CA TYR A 33 -11.96 1.25 41.80
C TYR A 33 -11.62 -0.12 42.42
N THR A 34 -12.39 -1.14 42.08
CA THR A 34 -12.10 -2.49 42.58
C THR A 34 -10.99 -3.14 41.76
N LEU A 35 -10.20 -4.04 42.37
CA LEU A 35 -9.20 -4.82 41.64
C LEU A 35 -9.80 -5.61 40.46
N VAL A 36 -11.05 -6.06 40.62
CA VAL A 36 -11.81 -6.77 39.59
C VAL A 36 -12.09 -5.88 38.38
N GLU A 37 -12.35 -4.59 38.62
CA GLU A 37 -12.63 -3.60 37.59
C GLU A 37 -11.40 -3.29 36.73
N LEU A 38 -10.21 -3.29 37.32
CA LEU A 38 -8.97 -3.18 36.56
C LEU A 38 -8.60 -4.50 35.87
N LEU A 39 -8.87 -5.65 36.52
CA LEU A 39 -8.61 -6.97 35.98
C LEU A 39 -9.41 -7.25 34.69
N ILE A 40 -10.69 -6.92 34.67
CA ILE A 40 -11.50 -7.13 33.46
C ILE A 40 -11.06 -6.20 32.32
N VAL A 41 -10.62 -4.98 32.61
CA VAL A 41 -10.14 -4.03 31.60
C VAL A 41 -8.88 -4.56 30.92
N VAL A 42 -7.88 -5.03 31.68
CA VAL A 42 -6.65 -5.57 31.07
C VAL A 42 -6.91 -6.89 30.34
N VAL A 43 -7.88 -7.70 30.78
CA VAL A 43 -8.31 -8.91 30.08
C VAL A 43 -8.98 -8.56 28.75
N ILE A 44 -9.92 -7.61 28.73
CA ILE A 44 -10.59 -7.17 27.49
C ILE A 44 -9.56 -6.52 26.54
N LEU A 45 -8.65 -5.68 27.04
CA LEU A 45 -7.57 -5.10 26.24
C LEU A 45 -6.63 -6.18 25.68
N GLY A 46 -6.34 -7.24 26.43
CA GLY A 46 -5.57 -8.39 25.94
C GLY A 46 -6.27 -9.16 24.83
N ILE A 47 -7.59 -9.39 24.94
CA ILE A 47 -8.41 -10.04 23.90
C ILE A 47 -8.47 -9.17 22.65
N LEU A 48 -8.76 -7.87 22.80
CA LEU A 48 -8.83 -6.94 21.68
C LEU A 48 -7.48 -6.80 20.96
N ALA A 49 -6.38 -6.74 21.72
CA ALA A 49 -5.03 -6.72 21.14
C ALA A 49 -4.72 -8.03 20.38
N GLY A 50 -5.20 -9.19 20.86
CA GLY A 50 -5.03 -10.47 20.19
C GLY A 50 -5.86 -10.63 18.91
N LEU A 51 -7.06 -10.04 18.85
CA LEU A 51 -7.93 -10.06 17.67
C LEU A 51 -7.59 -8.97 16.65
N ALA A 52 -6.88 -7.92 17.06
CA ALA A 52 -6.45 -6.86 16.17
C ALA A 52 -5.23 -7.28 15.33
N MET A 53 -5.39 -8.26 14.44
CA MET A 53 -4.47 -8.45 13.30
C MET A 53 -4.93 -7.55 12.14
N PRO A 54 -4.17 -6.51 11.75
CA PRO A 54 -4.51 -5.71 10.59
C PRO A 54 -4.14 -6.43 9.29
N TYR A 55 -5.14 -6.74 8.44
CA TYR A 55 -5.00 -7.31 7.08
C TYR A 55 -4.45 -6.31 6.04
N VAL A 56 -3.40 -5.55 6.36
CA VAL A 56 -2.88 -4.44 5.52
C VAL A 56 -1.89 -4.86 4.43
N THR A 57 -1.56 -6.15 4.32
CA THR A 57 -0.54 -6.63 3.36
C THR A 57 -1.03 -6.64 1.92
N ASN A 58 -2.28 -7.04 1.66
CA ASN A 58 -2.80 -7.16 0.30
C ASN A 58 -3.15 -5.80 -0.34
N ALA A 59 -3.73 -4.88 0.44
CA ALA A 59 -4.09 -3.55 -0.04
C ALA A 59 -2.90 -2.77 -0.61
N SER A 60 -1.72 -2.93 -0.02
CA SER A 60 -0.49 -2.29 -0.49
C SER A 60 -0.02 -2.83 -1.84
N LEU A 61 -0.14 -4.15 -2.07
CA LEU A 61 0.21 -4.77 -3.34
C LEU A 61 -0.77 -4.35 -4.44
N ASP A 62 -2.07 -4.39 -4.15
CA ASP A 62 -3.12 -4.00 -5.09
C ASP A 62 -2.99 -2.54 -5.51
N ALA A 63 -2.68 -1.64 -4.57
CA ALA A 63 -2.41 -0.24 -4.87
C ALA A 63 -1.22 -0.07 -5.82
N ARG A 64 -0.13 -0.83 -5.61
CA ARG A 64 1.04 -0.79 -6.48
C ARG A 64 0.74 -1.37 -7.87
N ILE A 65 -0.05 -2.44 -7.96
CA ILE A 65 -0.51 -3.01 -9.24
C ILE A 65 -1.31 -1.97 -10.02
N ALA A 66 -2.32 -1.36 -9.38
CA ALA A 66 -3.16 -0.34 -10.00
C ALA A 66 -2.34 0.89 -10.44
N ALA A 67 -1.41 1.35 -9.60
CA ALA A 67 -0.51 2.45 -9.94
C ALA A 67 0.37 2.11 -11.15
N THR A 68 0.92 0.89 -11.21
CA THR A 68 1.77 0.45 -12.32
C THR A 68 0.98 0.39 -13.63
N GLN A 69 -0.24 -0.17 -13.60
CA GLN A 69 -1.13 -0.20 -14.76
C GLN A 69 -1.48 1.22 -15.26
N ASN A 70 -1.73 2.16 -14.36
CA ASN A 70 -2.01 3.54 -14.72
C ASN A 70 -0.79 4.23 -15.36
N LEU A 71 0.41 4.00 -14.83
CA LEU A 71 1.65 4.52 -15.40
C LEU A 71 1.95 3.91 -16.77
N LEU A 72 1.72 2.61 -16.97
CA LEU A 72 1.85 1.97 -18.28
C LEU A 72 0.94 2.63 -19.34
N ARG A 73 -0.32 2.94 -18.98
CA ARG A 73 -1.25 3.66 -19.87
C ARG A 73 -0.75 5.08 -20.18
N THR A 74 -0.25 5.78 -19.16
CA THR A 74 0.30 7.13 -19.30
C THR A 74 1.51 7.15 -20.23
N MET A 75 2.47 6.25 -20.02
CA MET A 75 3.67 6.11 -20.85
C MET A 75 3.34 5.69 -22.28
N SER A 76 2.41 4.75 -22.45
CA SER A 76 1.93 4.33 -23.77
C SER A 76 1.28 5.48 -24.54
N THR A 77 0.52 6.32 -23.83
CA THR A 77 -0.07 7.53 -24.41
C THR A 77 1.02 8.52 -24.84
N ALA A 78 2.04 8.77 -24.01
CA ALA A 78 3.15 9.65 -24.37
C ALA A 78 3.90 9.18 -25.63
N VAL A 79 4.19 7.88 -25.73
CA VAL A 79 4.80 7.24 -26.90
C VAL A 79 3.93 7.46 -28.16
N ASN A 80 2.63 7.24 -28.05
CA ASN A 80 1.69 7.41 -29.16
C ASN A 80 1.56 8.88 -29.58
N VAL A 81 1.49 9.81 -28.63
CA VAL A 81 1.45 11.26 -28.90
C VAL A 81 2.71 11.70 -29.63
N TYR A 82 3.90 11.23 -29.22
CA TYR A 82 5.14 11.51 -29.93
C TYR A 82 5.06 11.06 -31.39
N ARG A 83 4.65 9.80 -31.62
CA ARG A 83 4.55 9.22 -32.97
C ARG A 83 3.62 10.04 -33.87
N VAL A 84 2.45 10.42 -33.35
CA VAL A 84 1.46 11.23 -34.08
C VAL A 84 1.98 12.65 -34.34
N ARG A 85 2.57 13.30 -33.32
CA ARG A 85 3.05 14.68 -33.41
C ARG A 85 4.11 14.88 -34.49
N PHE A 86 4.98 13.90 -34.69
CA PHE A 86 6.05 13.95 -35.68
C PHE A 86 5.72 13.21 -36.98
N THR A 87 4.47 12.76 -37.15
CA THR A 87 3.97 12.03 -38.33
C THR A 87 4.91 10.89 -38.73
N ARG A 88 5.43 10.14 -37.75
CA ARG A 88 6.37 9.04 -38.01
C ARG A 88 5.64 7.70 -38.09
N PRO A 89 6.01 6.83 -39.04
CA PRO A 89 5.54 5.45 -39.02
C PRO A 89 6.14 4.68 -37.83
N ASP A 90 7.37 5.03 -37.46
CA ASP A 90 8.13 4.36 -36.42
C ASP A 90 7.80 4.91 -35.03
N PHE A 91 7.85 4.02 -34.04
CA PHE A 91 7.82 4.42 -32.65
C PHE A 91 9.13 5.11 -32.23
N PRO A 92 9.10 5.98 -31.20
CA PRO A 92 10.29 6.69 -30.73
C PRO A 92 11.44 5.74 -30.37
N SER A 93 12.68 6.20 -30.54
CA SER A 93 13.87 5.40 -30.20
C SER A 93 14.07 5.22 -28.70
N HIS A 94 13.54 6.12 -27.88
CA HIS A 94 13.62 6.07 -26.42
C HIS A 94 12.36 6.65 -25.79
N VAL A 95 12.04 6.20 -24.58
CA VAL A 95 11.07 6.88 -23.71
C VAL A 95 11.83 7.97 -22.95
N MET A 96 11.50 9.24 -23.19
CA MET A 96 12.24 10.35 -22.60
C MET A 96 11.58 10.82 -21.31
N GLY A 97 12.39 11.10 -20.28
CA GLY A 97 11.90 11.64 -19.01
C GLY A 97 11.20 12.99 -19.14
N THR A 98 11.61 13.81 -20.11
CA THR A 98 11.00 15.12 -20.42
C THR A 98 9.54 15.04 -20.87
N TRP A 99 9.01 13.85 -21.15
CA TRP A 99 7.59 13.66 -21.47
C TRP A 99 6.70 13.61 -20.24
N PHE A 100 7.29 13.48 -19.05
CA PHE A 100 6.57 13.27 -17.80
C PHE A 100 6.86 14.40 -16.81
N ALA A 101 5.99 14.50 -15.80
CA ALA A 101 6.18 15.45 -14.71
C ALA A 101 7.51 15.18 -13.99
N GLY A 102 8.25 16.25 -13.69
CA GLY A 102 9.56 16.16 -13.04
C GLY A 102 10.73 15.85 -13.97
N GLY A 103 10.51 15.71 -15.28
CA GLY A 103 11.58 15.53 -16.27
C GLY A 103 12.27 14.16 -16.24
N ALA A 104 11.70 13.20 -15.52
CA ALA A 104 12.16 11.82 -15.42
C ALA A 104 11.04 10.84 -15.79
N VAL A 105 11.40 9.66 -16.29
CA VAL A 105 10.42 8.58 -16.46
C VAL A 105 9.86 8.22 -15.07
N PRO A 106 8.56 7.97 -14.92
CA PRO A 106 7.98 7.63 -13.62
C PRO A 106 8.63 6.38 -13.01
N ALA A 107 8.86 6.40 -11.70
CA ALA A 107 9.38 5.25 -10.98
C ALA A 107 8.37 4.10 -11.03
N SER A 108 8.86 2.89 -11.26
CA SER A 108 8.01 1.70 -11.16
C SER A 108 7.53 1.53 -9.71
N PRO A 109 6.21 1.54 -9.45
CA PRO A 109 5.66 1.34 -8.10
C PRO A 109 5.98 -0.05 -7.52
N MET A 110 6.33 -1.01 -8.38
CA MET A 110 6.80 -2.34 -7.96
C MET A 110 8.16 -2.27 -7.25
N PHE A 111 8.96 -1.24 -7.50
CA PHE A 111 10.33 -1.07 -7.02
C PHE A 111 10.57 0.34 -6.44
N GLU A 112 9.53 0.92 -5.83
CA GLU A 112 9.63 2.24 -5.22
C GLU A 112 10.79 2.32 -4.22
N GLY A 113 11.57 3.40 -4.31
CA GLY A 113 12.75 3.63 -3.46
C GLY A 113 14.03 2.89 -3.90
N SER A 114 14.00 2.05 -4.94
CA SER A 114 15.22 1.46 -5.49
C SER A 114 15.92 2.40 -6.47
N THR A 115 17.25 2.43 -6.43
CA THR A 115 18.05 3.05 -7.50
C THR A 115 17.68 2.42 -8.84
N GLY A 116 17.49 3.25 -9.88
CA GLY A 116 17.11 2.77 -11.22
C GLY A 116 15.63 2.40 -11.38
N ALA A 117 14.76 2.74 -10.41
CA ALA A 117 13.32 2.50 -10.51
C ALA A 117 12.65 3.14 -11.76
N ASN A 118 13.30 4.16 -12.33
CA ASN A 118 12.86 4.92 -13.51
C ASN A 118 13.43 4.37 -14.82
N ASP A 119 14.39 3.43 -14.76
CA ASP A 119 15.17 3.05 -15.92
C ASP A 119 14.31 2.24 -16.89
N VAL A 120 14.53 2.50 -18.19
CA VAL A 120 13.81 1.85 -19.28
C VAL A 120 14.81 1.11 -20.15
N GLU A 121 14.64 -0.20 -20.25
CA GLU A 121 15.34 -0.97 -21.27
C GLU A 121 14.61 -0.77 -22.59
N VAL A 122 15.35 -0.36 -23.61
CA VAL A 122 14.81 -0.17 -24.95
C VAL A 122 15.35 -1.24 -25.87
N VAL A 123 14.45 -1.98 -26.51
CA VAL A 123 14.78 -3.04 -27.46
C VAL A 123 14.07 -2.82 -28.79
N SER A 124 14.54 -3.47 -29.85
CA SER A 124 13.94 -3.42 -31.18
C SER A 124 13.75 -4.83 -31.71
N ILE A 125 12.80 -5.57 -31.13
CA ILE A 125 12.58 -7.00 -31.43
C ILE A 125 11.23 -7.14 -32.14
N ALA A 126 11.23 -7.51 -33.42
CA ALA A 126 10.00 -7.66 -34.19
C ALA A 126 9.11 -8.78 -33.58
N GLY A 127 7.81 -8.51 -33.45
CA GLY A 127 6.82 -9.48 -32.93
C GLY A 127 6.86 -9.74 -31.42
N ALA A 128 7.88 -9.30 -30.69
CA ALA A 128 7.96 -9.52 -29.25
C ALA A 128 6.99 -8.62 -28.46
N ALA A 129 6.04 -9.23 -27.76
CA ALA A 129 5.07 -8.53 -26.91
C ALA A 129 5.50 -8.45 -25.42
N HIS A 130 6.53 -9.19 -25.02
CA HIS A 130 7.01 -9.26 -23.63
C HIS A 130 8.54 -9.38 -23.61
N PRO A 131 9.20 -8.93 -22.53
CA PRO A 131 10.63 -9.16 -22.32
C PRO A 131 10.94 -10.65 -22.17
N PRO A 132 12.15 -11.10 -22.54
CA PRO A 132 12.61 -12.47 -22.27
C PRO A 132 12.58 -12.82 -20.78
N GLN A 133 12.87 -11.85 -19.92
CA GLN A 133 12.83 -11.97 -18.47
C GLN A 133 11.76 -11.04 -17.89
N ARG A 134 10.73 -11.63 -17.30
CA ARG A 134 9.57 -10.96 -16.70
C ARG A 134 9.83 -10.44 -15.28
N VAL A 135 10.79 -11.07 -14.61
CA VAL A 135 11.20 -10.74 -13.24
C VAL A 135 12.42 -9.84 -13.29
N LEU A 136 12.47 -8.83 -12.42
CA LEU A 136 13.63 -7.97 -12.27
C LEU A 136 14.75 -8.73 -11.56
N SER A 137 15.92 -8.78 -12.20
CA SER A 137 17.16 -9.36 -11.69
C SER A 137 18.32 -8.40 -11.98
N GLY A 138 19.50 -8.68 -11.43
CA GLY A 138 20.68 -7.82 -11.56
C GLY A 138 20.98 -7.45 -13.03
N GLY A 139 21.09 -6.15 -13.30
CA GLY A 139 21.37 -5.60 -14.63
C GLY A 139 20.16 -5.39 -15.53
N LEU A 140 18.96 -5.81 -15.12
CA LEU A 140 17.71 -5.49 -15.82
C LEU A 140 17.11 -4.18 -15.29
N THR A 141 16.25 -3.57 -16.09
CA THR A 141 15.52 -2.36 -15.72
C THR A 141 14.03 -2.66 -15.45
N PRO A 142 13.34 -1.88 -14.60
CA PRO A 142 11.94 -2.11 -14.28
C PRO A 142 10.99 -1.97 -15.46
N TRP A 143 11.27 -1.00 -16.35
CA TRP A 143 10.47 -0.76 -17.54
C TRP A 143 11.12 -1.39 -18.75
N TRP A 144 10.31 -2.06 -19.57
CA TRP A 144 10.73 -2.60 -20.84
C TRP A 144 9.93 -1.96 -21.97
N TYR A 145 10.63 -1.43 -22.97
CA TYR A 145 10.05 -0.76 -24.11
C TYR A 145 10.54 -1.39 -25.41
N ASN A 146 9.62 -1.88 -26.24
CA ASN A 146 9.95 -2.36 -27.56
C ASN A 146 9.60 -1.33 -28.63
N ARG A 147 10.62 -0.67 -29.18
CA ARG A 147 10.44 0.34 -30.23
C ARG A 147 10.02 -0.24 -31.59
N ALA A 148 10.12 -1.56 -31.78
CA ALA A 148 9.66 -2.19 -33.03
C ALA A 148 8.13 -2.18 -33.16
N ASN A 149 7.40 -2.17 -32.04
CA ASN A 149 5.93 -2.25 -32.02
C ASN A 149 5.26 -1.33 -30.97
N GLY A 150 6.04 -0.52 -30.24
CA GLY A 150 5.55 0.45 -29.28
C GLY A 150 5.10 -0.14 -27.94
N VAL A 151 5.31 -1.44 -27.72
CA VAL A 151 4.83 -2.12 -26.52
C VAL A 151 5.66 -1.71 -25.30
N LEU A 152 4.96 -1.36 -24.22
CA LEU A 152 5.54 -1.07 -22.91
C LEU A 152 5.09 -2.10 -21.89
N ARG A 153 6.04 -2.60 -21.10
CA ARG A 153 5.80 -3.57 -20.03
C ARG A 153 6.53 -3.18 -18.75
N ALA A 154 5.96 -3.58 -17.62
CA ALA A 154 6.62 -3.52 -16.33
C ALA A 154 7.10 -4.91 -15.94
N ARG A 155 8.37 -5.02 -15.58
CA ARG A 155 8.88 -6.19 -14.86
C ARG A 155 8.34 -6.22 -13.45
N VAL A 156 8.37 -7.41 -12.84
CA VAL A 156 7.86 -7.62 -11.48
C VAL A 156 8.96 -8.16 -10.57
N LYS A 157 8.75 -8.01 -9.26
CA LYS A 157 9.70 -8.52 -8.26
C LYS A 157 9.73 -10.05 -8.27
N ASP A 158 10.86 -10.63 -7.90
CA ASP A 158 10.95 -12.06 -7.67
C ASP A 158 10.22 -12.44 -6.37
N LEU A 159 9.26 -13.36 -6.47
CA LEU A 159 8.53 -13.94 -5.35
C LEU A 159 9.05 -15.33 -4.96
N GLY A 160 10.15 -15.79 -5.58
CA GLY A 160 10.77 -17.10 -5.32
C GLY A 160 9.96 -18.28 -5.89
N ASN A 161 8.90 -18.02 -6.66
CA ASN A 161 8.08 -19.05 -7.29
C ASN A 161 7.68 -18.60 -8.70
N ALA A 162 7.98 -19.44 -9.69
CA ALA A 162 7.73 -19.15 -11.10
C ALA A 162 6.26 -18.85 -11.40
N GLY A 163 5.33 -19.60 -10.80
CA GLY A 163 3.89 -19.37 -10.97
C GLY A 163 3.42 -18.04 -10.37
N LYS A 164 3.91 -17.67 -9.18
CA LYS A 164 3.60 -16.36 -8.57
C LYS A 164 4.16 -15.21 -9.39
N ASN A 165 5.37 -15.37 -9.92
CA ASN A 165 6.02 -14.37 -10.78
C ASN A 165 5.26 -14.18 -12.09
N ASP A 166 4.83 -15.28 -12.72
CA ASP A 166 4.03 -15.23 -13.94
C ASP A 166 2.68 -14.55 -13.70
N TRP A 167 1.97 -14.97 -12.64
CA TRP A 167 0.71 -14.37 -12.24
C TRP A 167 0.84 -12.85 -12.02
N LEU A 168 1.80 -12.42 -11.21
CA LEU A 168 1.99 -11.00 -10.89
C LEU A 168 2.32 -10.21 -12.16
N TYR A 169 3.18 -10.74 -13.02
CA TYR A 169 3.52 -10.11 -14.29
C TYR A 169 2.29 -9.89 -15.16
N ARG A 170 1.45 -10.91 -15.32
CA ARG A 170 0.25 -10.83 -16.15
C ARG A 170 -0.77 -9.84 -15.61
N VAL A 171 -0.99 -9.86 -14.29
CA VAL A 171 -1.90 -8.91 -13.63
C VAL A 171 -1.40 -7.48 -13.79
N VAL A 172 -0.11 -7.22 -13.53
CA VAL A 172 0.48 -5.88 -13.67
C VAL A 172 0.39 -5.35 -15.10
N ASN A 173 0.60 -6.22 -16.10
CA ASN A 173 0.61 -5.82 -17.51
C ASN A 173 -0.75 -5.96 -18.21
N ALA A 174 -1.80 -6.33 -17.47
CA ALA A 174 -3.16 -6.59 -17.97
C ALA A 174 -3.18 -7.54 -19.20
N ASP A 175 -2.29 -8.52 -19.20
CA ASP A 175 -2.18 -9.52 -20.27
C ASP A 175 -3.30 -10.55 -20.12
N GLY A 176 -4.34 -10.43 -20.95
CA GLY A 176 -5.34 -11.48 -21.13
C GLY A 176 -4.66 -12.84 -21.42
N GLN A 177 -5.17 -13.90 -20.80
CA GLN A 177 -4.93 -15.36 -21.05
C GLN A 177 -4.45 -15.68 -22.49
N THR A 178 -3.45 -16.53 -22.83
CA THR A 178 -2.68 -17.64 -22.22
C THR A 178 -1.55 -18.04 -23.18
N ILE A 179 -0.37 -18.49 -22.70
CA ILE A 179 0.38 -19.63 -23.29
C ILE A 179 1.08 -20.39 -22.15
N ILE A 180 0.50 -21.51 -21.71
CA ILE A 180 1.28 -22.62 -21.14
C ILE A 180 0.99 -23.83 -22.03
N SER A 181 2.04 -24.34 -22.66
CA SER A 181 2.03 -25.48 -23.59
C SER A 181 1.74 -26.83 -22.92
N SER A 182 0.95 -26.84 -21.85
CA SER A 182 0.42 -28.05 -21.20
C SER A 182 -0.83 -27.62 -20.44
N GLY A 183 -1.99 -28.04 -20.94
CA GLY A 183 -3.28 -27.43 -20.64
C GLY A 183 -3.62 -27.33 -19.16
N ILE A 184 -3.75 -26.11 -18.67
CA ILE A 184 -4.73 -25.72 -17.64
C ILE A 184 -5.24 -24.33 -18.00
N THR A 185 -6.48 -24.25 -18.47
CA THR A 185 -7.23 -22.99 -18.53
C THR A 185 -7.76 -22.73 -17.14
N GLN A 186 -7.10 -21.87 -16.38
CA GLN A 186 -7.74 -21.24 -15.24
C GLN A 186 -7.33 -19.77 -15.17
N LEU A 187 -8.33 -18.89 -15.29
CA LEU A 187 -8.28 -17.57 -14.66
C LEU A 187 -8.10 -17.81 -13.16
N GLY A 188 -6.86 -18.01 -12.75
CA GLY A 188 -6.49 -18.37 -11.39
C GLY A 188 -6.37 -17.13 -10.52
N THR A 189 -7.22 -17.12 -9.50
CA THR A 189 -7.20 -16.32 -8.28
C THR A 189 -5.80 -16.15 -7.70
N GLY A 190 -5.61 -15.08 -6.92
CA GLY A 190 -4.32 -14.64 -6.42
C GLY A 190 -3.52 -15.72 -5.67
N PRO A 191 -2.22 -15.48 -5.42
CA PRO A 191 -1.34 -16.44 -4.79
C PRO A 191 -1.80 -16.75 -3.35
N GLY A 192 -2.59 -17.81 -3.19
CA GLY A 192 -3.19 -18.24 -1.93
C GLY A 192 -4.53 -18.97 -2.08
N ASP A 193 -5.23 -18.80 -3.20
CA ASP A 193 -6.60 -19.30 -3.36
C ASP A 193 -6.62 -20.58 -4.21
N SER A 194 -6.25 -21.71 -3.61
CA SER A 194 -6.66 -23.02 -4.12
C SER A 194 -8.13 -23.24 -3.77
N LEU A 195 -9.04 -22.67 -4.56
CA LEU A 195 -10.42 -23.15 -4.53
C LEU A 195 -10.42 -24.62 -4.99
N PRO A 196 -11.09 -25.53 -4.27
CA PRO A 196 -11.14 -26.94 -4.63
C PRO A 196 -11.70 -27.06 -6.05
N LEU A 197 -11.02 -27.82 -6.90
CA LEU A 197 -11.53 -28.23 -8.21
C LEU A 197 -12.95 -28.75 -8.00
N ALA A 198 -13.91 -28.20 -8.75
CA ALA A 198 -15.26 -28.74 -8.77
C ALA A 198 -15.16 -30.24 -9.13
N PRO A 199 -15.77 -31.14 -8.34
CA PRO A 199 -15.73 -32.57 -8.63
C PRO A 199 -16.54 -32.81 -9.90
N GLY A 200 -15.87 -33.17 -11.00
CA GLY A 200 -16.62 -33.44 -12.23
C GLY A 200 -15.87 -33.63 -13.54
N LEU A 201 -14.54 -33.54 -13.64
CA LEU A 201 -13.83 -33.90 -14.87
C LEU A 201 -12.65 -34.83 -14.55
N GLN A 202 -13.01 -36.02 -14.09
CA GLN A 202 -12.17 -37.21 -14.21
C GLN A 202 -12.15 -37.61 -15.69
N ASP A 203 -10.96 -37.88 -16.21
CA ASP A 203 -10.68 -38.94 -17.17
C ASP A 203 -11.69 -39.14 -18.32
N SER A 204 -11.35 -38.63 -19.50
CA SER A 204 -11.71 -39.32 -20.73
C SER A 204 -10.43 -39.57 -21.49
N GLY A 205 -9.87 -40.73 -21.25
CA GLY A 205 -8.81 -41.31 -22.03
C GLY A 205 -9.07 -41.19 -23.53
N MET A 206 -8.01 -40.81 -24.24
CA MET A 206 -7.74 -41.37 -25.55
C MET A 206 -6.29 -41.85 -25.48
N THR A 207 -6.20 -43.14 -25.16
CA THR A 207 -5.06 -44.00 -25.41
C THR A 207 -4.65 -43.93 -26.88
N GLU A 208 -3.35 -44.11 -27.08
CA GLU A 208 -2.64 -44.46 -28.30
C GLU A 208 -3.49 -45.22 -29.34
N GLU A 209 -3.48 -44.74 -30.58
CA GLU A 209 -2.90 -45.44 -31.75
C GLU A 209 -2.42 -44.40 -32.78
#